data_AF-A0A940BBW7-F1
#
_entry.id   AF-A0A940BBW7-F1
#
_cell.length_a   1.000
_cell.length_b   1.000
_cell.length_c   1.000
_cell.angle_alpha   90.00
_cell.angle_beta   90.00
_cell.angle_gamma   90.00
#
_symmetry.space_group_name_H-M   'P 1'
#
loop_
_entity.id
_entity.type
_entity.pdbx_description
1 polymer ?
#
loop_
_entity_poly.entity_id
_entity_poly.type
_entity_poly.pdbx_seq_one_letter_code
_entity_poly.pdbx_strand_id
1 'polypeptide(L)'
;MKKVFLFGTLLCLVAMFAACKKNGNGELSKAKVSHISYIDCKNHTDKLAKADPNFGDPDSVIISYADGSAYITHYNLLVNCGFELGGIVVDLDIDGSTITIDEHENPDGPLDRCLCTTDNSFQIDNIPHGTYTLVFKNWYPEPHSQTVTF
;
A
#
# COMPACT_ATOMS: atom_id res chain seq x y z
N MET A 1 -75.88 16.99 24.23
CA MET A 1 -75.65 17.02 22.77
C MET A 1 -74.20 17.42 22.52
N LYS A 2 -73.55 16.72 21.57
CA LYS A 2 -72.13 16.82 21.21
C LYS A 2 -71.74 18.23 20.74
N LYS A 3 -70.49 18.63 20.99
CA LYS A 3 -69.50 18.98 19.95
C LYS A 3 -68.09 19.12 20.56
N VAL A 4 -67.19 18.32 19.99
CA VAL A 4 -65.73 18.23 20.19
C VAL A 4 -65.06 19.11 19.14
N PHE A 5 -63.94 19.78 19.47
CA PHE A 5 -62.86 20.23 18.55
C PHE A 5 -61.69 20.68 19.46
N LEU A 6 -60.67 19.87 19.77
CA LEU A 6 -59.54 19.35 18.96
C LEU A 6 -58.76 20.45 18.19
N PHE A 7 -57.80 21.06 18.88
CA PHE A 7 -56.59 21.70 18.36
C PHE A 7 -55.46 21.06 19.17
N GLY A 8 -54.45 20.37 18.64
CA GLY A 8 -53.81 20.45 17.34
C GLY A 8 -52.32 20.28 17.65
N THR A 9 -51.92 19.03 17.90
CA THR A 9 -50.57 18.62 18.29
C THR A 9 -49.57 19.01 17.19
N LEU A 10 -48.69 19.96 17.50
CA LEU A 10 -47.59 20.41 16.66
C LEU A 10 -46.51 19.32 16.63
N LEU A 11 -46.66 18.39 15.69
CA LEU A 11 -45.68 17.37 15.34
C LEU A 11 -44.59 18.01 14.47
N CYS A 12 -43.56 18.60 15.08
CA CYS A 12 -42.36 18.98 14.36
C CYS A 12 -41.62 17.71 13.90
N LEU A 13 -41.81 17.36 12.62
CA LEU A 13 -40.92 16.49 11.86
C LEU A 13 -39.50 17.08 11.91
N VAL A 14 -38.65 16.52 12.77
CA VAL A 14 -37.20 16.64 12.62
C VAL A 14 -36.82 15.64 11.54
N ALA A 15 -36.68 16.13 10.31
CA ALA A 15 -36.13 15.38 9.20
C ALA A 15 -34.71 14.91 9.59
N MET A 16 -34.59 13.60 9.78
CA MET A 16 -33.30 12.93 9.90
C MET A 16 -32.57 13.09 8.57
N PHE A 17 -31.61 14.02 8.50
CA PHE A 17 -30.56 13.92 7.50
C PHE A 17 -29.70 12.71 7.86
N ALA A 18 -30.11 11.54 7.37
CA ALA A 18 -29.20 10.42 7.21
C ALA A 18 -28.19 10.84 6.11
N ALA A 19 -27.12 11.50 6.52
CA ALA A 19 -25.93 11.66 5.70
C ALA A 19 -25.33 10.26 5.53
N CYS A 20 -25.78 9.52 4.52
CA CYS A 20 -25.06 8.35 4.04
C CYS A 20 -23.70 8.80 3.53
N LYS A 21 -22.67 8.71 4.38
CA LYS A 21 -21.27 8.71 3.94
C LYS A 21 -21.06 7.44 3.14
N LYS A 22 -21.28 7.51 1.82
CA LYS A 22 -20.96 6.44 0.89
C LYS A 22 -19.44 6.40 0.78
N ASN A 23 -18.78 5.54 1.56
CA ASN A 23 -17.35 5.26 1.39
C ASN A 23 -17.16 4.68 -0.02
N GLY A 24 -16.59 5.46 -0.92
CA GLY A 24 -16.41 5.15 -2.33
C GLY A 24 -15.24 4.22 -2.62
N ASN A 25 -15.15 3.06 -1.95
CA ASN A 25 -14.07 2.08 -2.18
C ASN A 25 -14.34 1.08 -3.33
N GLY A 26 -15.42 1.27 -4.10
CA GLY A 26 -15.85 0.29 -5.09
C GLY A 26 -14.91 0.12 -6.30
N GLU A 27 -14.13 1.14 -6.64
CA GLU A 27 -13.14 1.06 -7.72
C GLU A 27 -11.76 0.67 -7.20
N LEU A 28 -11.35 1.21 -6.05
CA LEU A 28 -10.04 0.91 -5.46
C LEU A 28 -9.92 -0.54 -4.98
N SER A 29 -11.03 -1.22 -4.70
CA SER A 29 -11.05 -2.66 -4.40
C SER A 29 -10.63 -3.57 -5.57
N LYS A 30 -10.48 -3.01 -6.78
CA LYS A 30 -9.96 -3.73 -7.96
C LYS A 30 -8.47 -3.53 -8.17
N ALA A 31 -7.82 -2.71 -7.35
CA ALA A 31 -6.38 -2.50 -7.42
C ALA A 31 -5.66 -3.81 -7.14
N LYS A 32 -4.63 -4.11 -7.95
CA LYS A 32 -3.87 -5.35 -7.85
C LYS A 32 -2.43 -5.11 -8.28
N VAL A 33 -1.52 -5.91 -7.75
CA VAL A 33 -0.14 -5.89 -8.21
C VAL A 33 0.01 -6.68 -9.51
N SER A 34 0.81 -6.16 -10.42
CA SER A 34 1.26 -6.85 -11.64
C SER A 34 2.71 -6.53 -11.95
N HIS A 35 3.29 -7.27 -12.91
CA HIS A 35 4.62 -7.02 -13.48
C HIS A 35 5.76 -6.82 -12.46
N ILE A 36 5.79 -7.66 -11.41
CA ILE A 36 6.90 -7.66 -10.45
C ILE A 36 8.17 -8.12 -11.17
N SER A 37 9.22 -7.33 -11.03
CA SER A 37 10.55 -7.60 -11.54
C SER A 37 11.58 -7.05 -10.57
N TYR A 38 12.70 -7.73 -10.44
CA TYR A 38 13.77 -7.31 -9.54
C TYR A 38 15.12 -7.58 -10.21
N ILE A 39 16.13 -6.85 -9.77
CA ILE A 39 17.52 -7.15 -10.15
C ILE A 39 18.13 -8.16 -9.17
N ASP A 40 19.19 -8.82 -9.59
CA ASP A 40 19.98 -9.68 -8.70
C ASP A 40 20.55 -8.88 -7.52
N CYS A 41 21.02 -9.59 -6.51
CA CYS A 41 21.64 -9.00 -5.34
C CYS A 41 22.76 -8.01 -5.70
N LYS A 42 22.63 -6.75 -5.24
CA LYS A 42 23.68 -5.73 -5.42
C LYS A 42 24.79 -5.84 -4.38
N ASN A 43 24.44 -6.24 -3.16
CA ASN A 43 25.36 -6.33 -2.02
C ASN A 43 25.04 -7.58 -1.20
N HIS A 44 26.00 -8.48 -0.99
CA HIS A 44 25.82 -9.62 -0.11
C HIS A 44 26.40 -9.36 1.28
N THR A 45 25.71 -9.81 2.33
CA THR A 45 26.33 -10.02 3.64
C THR A 45 25.85 -11.31 4.28
N ASP A 46 26.80 -12.12 4.74
CA ASP A 46 26.51 -13.31 5.55
C ASP A 46 26.11 -12.95 7.00
N LYS A 47 26.19 -11.66 7.35
CA LYS A 47 25.73 -11.17 8.64
C LYS A 47 24.26 -10.86 8.53
N LEU A 48 23.42 -11.63 9.22
CA LEU A 48 21.98 -11.39 9.43
C LEU A 48 21.64 -10.04 10.10
N ALA A 49 22.59 -9.13 10.24
CA ALA A 49 22.39 -7.88 10.95
C ALA A 49 21.66 -6.88 10.03
N LYS A 50 20.32 -6.92 10.08
CA LYS A 50 19.45 -5.74 9.85
C LYS A 50 19.86 -4.53 10.74
N ALA A 51 20.77 -4.75 11.70
CA ALA A 51 21.24 -3.79 12.68
C ALA A 51 22.55 -3.07 12.30
N ASP A 52 23.15 -3.30 11.13
CA ASP A 52 24.26 -2.45 10.66
C ASP A 52 23.66 -1.23 9.92
N PRO A 53 23.69 -0.02 10.52
CA PRO A 53 23.14 1.19 9.91
C PRO A 53 23.91 1.64 8.65
N ASN A 54 25.03 0.99 8.32
CA ASN A 54 25.80 1.23 7.11
C ASN A 54 25.66 0.11 6.08
N PHE A 55 24.78 -0.88 6.31
CA PHE A 55 24.54 -1.93 5.33
C PHE A 55 23.53 -1.48 4.28
N GLY A 56 24.00 -1.40 3.03
CA GLY A 56 23.19 -0.97 1.89
C GLY A 56 23.26 0.54 1.65
N ASP A 57 22.84 0.93 0.44
CA ASP A 57 22.55 2.31 0.10
C ASP A 57 21.15 2.68 0.66
N PRO A 58 20.86 3.97 0.90
CA PRO A 58 19.55 4.37 1.41
C PRO A 58 18.43 3.98 0.45
N ASP A 59 17.31 3.54 1.02
CA ASP A 59 16.09 3.23 0.28
C ASP A 59 15.58 4.49 -0.43
N SER A 60 15.10 4.31 -1.66
CA SER A 60 14.42 5.37 -2.39
C SER A 60 13.36 4.80 -3.31
N VAL A 61 12.34 5.59 -3.65
CA VAL A 61 11.28 5.15 -4.54
C VAL A 61 11.04 6.15 -5.66
N ILE A 62 10.88 5.65 -6.88
CA ILE A 62 10.39 6.41 -8.02
C ILE A 62 8.98 5.92 -8.33
N ILE A 63 8.06 6.86 -8.47
CA ILE A 63 6.66 6.58 -8.73
C ILE A 63 6.22 7.41 -9.93
N SER A 64 5.56 6.75 -10.87
CA SER A 64 4.90 7.39 -11.99
C SER A 64 3.51 6.80 -12.19
N TYR A 65 2.65 7.54 -12.90
CA TYR A 65 1.28 7.13 -13.13
C TYR A 65 0.89 7.36 -14.58
N ALA A 66 0.33 6.34 -15.20
CA ALA A 66 -0.19 6.40 -16.57
C ALA A 66 -1.28 5.35 -16.76
N ASP A 67 -2.30 5.68 -17.55
CA ASP A 67 -3.31 4.73 -18.01
C ASP A 67 -3.98 3.92 -16.89
N GLY A 68 -4.29 4.56 -15.76
CA GLY A 68 -4.95 3.89 -14.64
C GLY A 68 -4.03 3.00 -13.79
N SER A 69 -2.72 3.10 -13.97
CA SER A 69 -1.73 2.25 -13.30
C SER A 69 -0.60 3.07 -12.68
N ALA A 70 -0.23 2.75 -11.45
CA ALA A 70 0.95 3.32 -10.80
C ALA A 70 2.15 2.38 -11.03
N TYR A 71 3.26 2.92 -11.52
CA TYR A 71 4.50 2.22 -11.76
C TYR A 71 5.48 2.62 -10.68
N ILE A 72 5.94 1.64 -9.90
CA ILE A 72 6.77 1.86 -8.71
C ILE A 72 8.10 1.14 -8.92
N THR A 73 9.19 1.83 -8.66
CA THR A 73 10.52 1.23 -8.52
C THR A 73 11.09 1.63 -7.17
N HIS A 74 11.28 0.63 -6.31
CA HIS A 74 11.92 0.75 -5.02
C HIS A 74 13.39 0.35 -5.16
N TYR A 75 14.29 1.29 -4.91
CA TYR A 75 15.72 1.05 -4.92
C TYR A 75 16.25 0.69 -3.54
N ASN A 76 17.17 -0.27 -3.53
CA ASN A 76 17.89 -0.75 -2.35
C ASN A 76 17.07 -1.52 -1.31
N LEU A 77 15.89 -2.02 -1.69
CA LEU A 77 15.05 -2.88 -0.86
C LEU A 77 15.89 -3.97 -0.18
N LEU A 78 15.89 -3.96 1.16
CA LEU A 78 16.61 -4.92 1.99
C LEU A 78 15.81 -6.21 2.16
N VAL A 79 16.32 -7.30 1.59
CA VAL A 79 15.72 -8.65 1.64
C VAL A 79 16.76 -9.71 1.96
N ASN A 80 16.30 -10.90 2.25
CA ASN A 80 17.05 -12.13 2.32
C ASN A 80 17.41 -12.60 0.91
N CYS A 81 18.64 -13.06 0.70
CA CYS A 81 19.10 -13.51 -0.62
C CYS A 81 18.28 -14.63 -1.25
N GLY A 82 17.52 -15.40 -0.45
CA GLY A 82 16.64 -16.45 -0.97
C GLY A 82 15.62 -15.95 -2.01
N PHE A 83 15.38 -14.64 -2.08
CA PHE A 83 14.55 -14.01 -3.11
C PHE A 83 15.04 -14.29 -4.54
N GLU A 84 16.34 -14.52 -4.77
CA GLU A 84 16.86 -14.80 -6.13
C GLU A 84 16.31 -16.11 -6.71
N LEU A 85 15.89 -17.04 -5.84
CA LEU A 85 15.32 -18.33 -6.22
C LEU A 85 13.81 -18.40 -5.96
N GLY A 86 13.31 -17.70 -4.93
CA GLY A 86 11.90 -17.69 -4.53
C GLY A 86 11.06 -16.55 -5.15
N GLY A 87 11.71 -15.46 -5.54
CA GLY A 87 11.11 -14.21 -5.95
C GLY A 87 10.70 -13.28 -4.81
N ILE A 88 10.29 -12.09 -5.19
CA ILE A 88 9.68 -11.08 -4.31
C ILE A 88 8.17 -11.10 -4.52
N VAL A 89 7.44 -11.00 -3.41
CA VAL A 89 5.99 -10.80 -3.35
C VAL A 89 5.72 -9.38 -2.90
N VAL A 90 4.67 -8.78 -3.48
CA VAL A 90 4.20 -7.45 -3.08
C VAL A 90 2.72 -7.58 -2.73
N ASP A 91 2.40 -7.36 -1.46
CA ASP A 91 1.02 -7.31 -0.99
C ASP A 91 0.55 -5.86 -0.84
N LEU A 92 -0.74 -5.64 -1.13
CA LEU A 92 -1.41 -4.36 -0.94
C LEU A 92 -2.46 -4.46 0.15
N ASP A 93 -2.42 -3.54 1.11
CA ASP A 93 -3.50 -3.29 2.06
C ASP A 93 -4.04 -1.87 1.85
N ILE A 94 -5.33 -1.76 1.55
CA ILE A 94 -5.95 -0.52 1.10
C ILE A 94 -7.04 -0.11 2.09
N ASP A 95 -6.81 1.01 2.78
CA ASP A 95 -7.78 1.64 3.67
C ASP A 95 -8.05 3.08 3.26
N GLY A 96 -9.14 3.27 2.52
CA GLY A 96 -9.55 4.59 2.01
C GLY A 96 -8.53 5.13 1.02
N SER A 97 -7.85 6.22 1.38
CA SER A 97 -6.78 6.83 0.56
C SER A 97 -5.38 6.35 0.95
N THR A 98 -5.26 5.43 1.91
CA THR A 98 -3.98 4.86 2.32
C THR A 98 -3.77 3.53 1.62
N ILE A 99 -2.62 3.37 0.95
CA ILE A 99 -2.19 2.14 0.31
C ILE A 99 -0.89 1.71 0.97
N THR A 100 -0.96 0.62 1.71
CA THR A 100 0.19 -0.01 2.33
C THR A 100 0.76 -1.06 1.40
N ILE A 101 2.06 -0.98 1.15
CA ILE A 101 2.83 -1.82 0.25
C ILE A 101 3.79 -2.64 1.10
N ASP A 102 3.68 -3.97 1.00
CA ASP A 102 4.50 -4.92 1.74
C ASP A 102 5.33 -5.78 0.79
N GLU A 103 6.56 -5.34 0.52
CA GLU A 103 7.53 -6.03 -0.34
C GLU A 103 8.37 -6.98 0.51
N HIS A 104 8.22 -8.27 0.26
CA HIS A 104 8.88 -9.32 1.03
C HIS A 104 9.24 -10.51 0.15
N GLU A 105 10.13 -11.35 0.66
CA GLU A 105 10.55 -12.57 0.00
C GLU A 105 9.39 -13.56 -0.07
N ASN A 106 9.28 -14.31 -1.16
CA ASN A 106 8.29 -15.37 -1.25
C ASN A 106 8.46 -16.35 -0.07
N PRO A 107 7.43 -16.54 0.77
CA PRO A 107 7.53 -17.38 1.97
C PRO A 107 7.74 -18.86 1.64
N ASP A 108 7.40 -19.29 0.42
CA ASP A 108 7.65 -20.64 -0.09
C ASP A 108 9.05 -20.80 -0.73
N GLY A 109 9.83 -19.72 -0.78
CA GLY A 109 11.20 -19.67 -1.28
C GLY A 109 12.23 -20.29 -0.34
N PRO A 110 13.49 -20.47 -0.80
CA PRO A 110 14.55 -20.97 0.06
C PRO A 110 14.88 -19.96 1.17
N LEU A 111 15.10 -20.48 2.37
CA LEU A 111 15.56 -19.69 3.51
C LEU A 111 17.09 -19.66 3.50
N ASP A 112 17.66 -18.52 3.11
CA ASP A 112 19.10 -18.30 3.18
C ASP A 112 19.48 -17.49 4.41
N ARG A 113 20.77 -17.54 4.78
CA ARG A 113 21.31 -16.78 5.92
C ARG A 113 22.16 -15.59 5.46
N CYS A 114 21.72 -14.91 4.41
CA CYS A 114 22.33 -13.66 3.99
C CYS A 114 21.28 -12.59 3.72
N LEU A 115 21.71 -11.35 3.85
CA LEU A 115 20.93 -10.17 3.50
C LEU A 115 21.54 -9.53 2.25
N CYS A 116 20.68 -8.87 1.50
CA CYS A 116 21.04 -8.14 0.31
C CYS A 116 20.12 -6.97 0.02
N THR A 117 20.66 -5.99 -0.70
CA THR A 117 19.84 -4.96 -1.33
C THR A 117 19.56 -5.32 -2.79
N THR A 118 18.32 -5.09 -3.22
CA THR A 118 17.87 -5.25 -4.60
C THR A 118 17.04 -4.04 -5.02
N ASP A 119 16.83 -3.87 -6.32
CA ASP A 119 15.84 -2.94 -6.85
C ASP A 119 14.63 -3.74 -7.30
N ASN A 120 13.45 -3.38 -6.80
CA ASN A 120 12.19 -4.01 -7.12
C ASN A 120 11.30 -3.04 -7.89
N SER A 121 10.78 -3.47 -9.03
CA SER A 121 9.85 -2.73 -9.88
C SER A 121 8.55 -3.51 -10.02
N PHE A 122 7.42 -2.84 -9.83
CA PHE A 122 6.10 -3.43 -9.95
C PHE A 122 5.05 -2.39 -10.36
N GLN A 123 3.86 -2.86 -10.70
CA GLN A 123 2.72 -2.02 -11.07
C GLN A 123 1.56 -2.26 -10.11
N ILE A 124 0.83 -1.19 -9.79
CA ILE A 124 -0.50 -1.27 -9.18
C ILE A 124 -1.51 -0.91 -10.27
N ASP A 125 -2.18 -1.92 -10.82
CA ASP A 125 -3.20 -1.75 -11.86
C ASP A 125 -4.52 -1.25 -11.26
N ASN A 126 -5.37 -0.64 -12.09
CA ASN A 126 -6.73 -0.21 -11.75
C ASN A 126 -6.80 0.73 -10.55
N ILE A 127 -5.80 1.61 -10.41
CA ILE A 127 -5.81 2.65 -9.39
C ILE A 127 -6.42 3.94 -9.96
N PRO A 128 -7.58 4.38 -9.46
CA PRO A 128 -8.19 5.61 -9.93
C PRO A 128 -7.29 6.83 -9.71
N HIS A 129 -7.46 7.85 -10.56
CA HIS A 129 -6.87 9.17 -10.31
C HIS A 129 -7.30 9.70 -8.94
N GLY A 130 -6.35 10.25 -8.19
CA GLY A 130 -6.62 10.72 -6.83
C GLY A 130 -5.36 10.96 -6.02
N THR A 131 -5.56 11.46 -4.80
CA THR A 131 -4.48 11.67 -3.84
C THR A 131 -4.47 10.52 -2.83
N TYR A 132 -3.31 9.88 -2.70
CA TYR A 132 -3.11 8.72 -1.85
C TYR A 132 -1.90 8.91 -0.94
N THR A 133 -1.95 8.29 0.23
CA THR A 133 -0.77 8.07 1.08
C THR A 133 -0.27 6.67 0.81
N LEU A 134 0.94 6.56 0.26
CA LEU A 134 1.61 5.27 0.13
C LEU A 134 2.44 5.02 1.37
N VAL A 135 2.39 3.81 1.90
CA VAL A 135 3.17 3.37 3.07
C VAL A 135 3.98 2.14 2.68
N PHE A 136 5.30 2.24 2.65
CA PHE A 136 6.22 1.13 2.36
C PHE A 136 6.65 0.50 3.68
N LYS A 137 6.23 -0.74 3.97
CA LYS A 137 6.55 -1.40 5.24
C LYS A 137 8.01 -1.82 5.34
N ASN A 138 8.53 -2.43 4.28
CA ASN A 138 9.90 -2.88 4.23
C ASN A 138 10.78 -1.74 3.72
N TRP A 139 10.97 -0.74 4.58
CA TRP A 139 11.84 0.40 4.33
C TRP A 139 12.86 0.51 5.46
N TYR A 140 14.12 0.73 5.12
CA TYR A 140 15.21 0.84 6.07
C TYR A 140 15.64 2.30 6.27
N PRO A 141 15.78 2.80 7.53
CA PRO A 141 15.63 2.10 8.81
C PRO A 141 14.20 2.03 9.39
N GLU A 142 13.22 2.77 8.86
CA GLU A 142 11.82 2.74 9.32
C GLU A 142 10.85 2.81 8.13
N PRO A 143 9.59 2.32 8.27
CA PRO A 143 8.59 2.44 7.22
C PRO A 143 8.48 3.88 6.69
N HIS A 144 8.53 4.02 5.37
CA HIS A 144 8.41 5.31 4.71
C HIS A 144 6.98 5.56 4.27
N SER A 145 6.54 6.82 4.35
CA SER A 145 5.25 7.21 3.81
C SER A 145 5.36 8.49 3.02
N GLN A 146 4.60 8.56 1.93
CA GLN A 146 4.53 9.76 1.11
C GLN A 146 3.16 9.93 0.47
N THR A 147 2.72 11.19 0.38
CA THR A 147 1.53 11.55 -0.37
C THR A 147 1.87 11.68 -1.84
N VAL A 148 1.09 11.03 -2.69
CA VAL A 148 1.19 11.11 -4.15
C VAL A 148 -0.16 11.48 -4.75
N THR A 149 -0.13 12.20 -5.86
CA THR A 149 -1.30 12.39 -6.71
C THR A 149 -1.06 11.63 -8.00
N PHE A 150 -1.91 10.64 -8.24
CA PHE A 150 -2.00 9.92 -9.49
C PHE A 150 -2.89 10.69 -10.44
#